data_AF-A0A9D8M505-F1
#
_entry.id   AF-A0A9D8M505-F1
#
_cell.length_a   1.000
_cell.length_b   1.000
_cell.length_c   1.000
_cell.angle_alpha   90.00
_cell.angle_beta   90.00
_cell.angle_gamma   90.00
#
_symmetry.space_group_name_H-M   'P 1'
#
loop_
_entity.id
_entity.type
_entity.pdbx_description
1 polymer ?
#
loop_
_entity_poly.entity_id
_entity_poly.type
_entity_poly.pdbx_seq_one_letter_code
_entity_poly.pdbx_strand_id
1 'polypeptide(L)'
;GYDVVGIDLSEPALEEARANAAARGVPARFEVGDALRLPQDGRFDTILDSALFHIFGDEDRARYVSSLHGACRPGGVAHVLALSDAGPGLGPQISDRLIREAFVPAGGWTLESLEPSRYRVMVSAEHAERLGLEPNAPADMPAWLARARRTEAA
;
A
#
# COMPACT_ATOMS: atom_id res chain seq x y z
N GLY A 1 4.24 -18.68 -10.85
CA GLY A 1 3.91 -17.25 -10.68
C GLY A 1 2.60 -17.13 -9.93
N TYR A 2 2.18 -15.92 -9.60
CA TYR A 2 0.89 -15.63 -8.96
C TYR A 2 -0.11 -15.11 -10.01
N ASP A 3 -1.41 -15.31 -9.78
CA ASP A 3 -2.47 -14.59 -10.50
C ASP A 3 -2.64 -13.21 -9.86
N VAL A 4 -2.33 -12.15 -10.60
CA VAL A 4 -2.21 -10.79 -10.08
C VAL A 4 -3.18 -9.86 -10.79
N VAL A 5 -3.88 -9.05 -9.99
CA VAL A 5 -4.63 -7.89 -10.45
C VAL A 5 -4.11 -6.63 -9.74
N GLY A 6 -3.79 -5.59 -10.51
CA GLY A 6 -3.57 -4.23 -10.00
C GLY A 6 -4.86 -3.42 -10.07
N ILE A 7 -5.14 -2.64 -9.03
CA ILE A 7 -6.34 -1.79 -8.95
C ILE A 7 -5.89 -0.36 -8.67
N ASP A 8 -6.36 0.58 -9.49
CA ASP A 8 -6.08 2.00 -9.33
C ASP A 8 -7.29 2.84 -9.79
N LEU A 9 -7.45 4.05 -9.27
CA LEU A 9 -8.46 4.99 -9.75
C LEU A 9 -8.07 5.65 -11.07
N SER A 10 -6.77 5.72 -11.36
CA SER A 10 -6.19 6.37 -12.53
C SER A 10 -6.15 5.43 -13.73
N GLU A 11 -7.06 5.64 -14.67
CA GLU A 11 -7.05 4.93 -15.96
C GLU A 11 -5.71 5.10 -16.72
N PRO A 12 -5.10 6.31 -16.80
CA PRO A 12 -3.77 6.47 -17.41
C PRO A 12 -2.67 5.64 -16.73
N ALA A 13 -2.68 5.53 -15.40
CA ALA A 13 -1.70 4.71 -14.69
C ALA A 13 -1.87 3.21 -15.02
N LEU A 14 -3.12 2.76 -15.17
CA LEU A 14 -3.41 1.37 -15.56
C LEU A 14 -3.02 1.08 -17.02
N GLU A 15 -3.16 2.04 -17.93
CA GLU A 15 -2.64 1.92 -19.29
C GLU A 15 -1.12 1.71 -19.30
N GLU A 16 -0.38 2.52 -18.55
CA GLU A 16 1.07 2.37 -18.39
C GLU A 16 1.43 1.01 -17.76
N ALA A 17 0.70 0.59 -16.73
CA ALA A 17 0.92 -0.71 -16.08
C ALA A 17 0.69 -1.89 -17.04
N ARG A 18 -0.36 -1.84 -17.89
CA ARG A 18 -0.62 -2.84 -18.93
C ARG A 18 0.50 -2.87 -19.98
N ALA A 19 0.97 -1.70 -20.44
CA ALA A 19 2.08 -1.62 -21.38
C ALA A 19 3.37 -2.21 -20.80
N ASN A 20 3.69 -1.88 -19.55
CA ASN A 20 4.84 -2.43 -18.83
C ASN A 20 4.77 -3.95 -18.65
N ALA A 21 3.59 -4.48 -18.31
CA ALA A 21 3.39 -5.93 -18.19
C ALA A 21 3.55 -6.64 -19.55
N ALA A 22 2.96 -6.09 -20.62
CA ALA A 22 3.08 -6.64 -21.97
C ALA A 22 4.53 -6.64 -22.47
N ALA A 23 5.26 -5.52 -22.29
CA ALA A 23 6.67 -5.41 -22.67
C ALA A 23 7.57 -6.43 -21.95
N ARG A 24 7.18 -6.87 -20.75
CA ARG A 24 7.91 -7.86 -19.93
C ARG A 24 7.36 -9.28 -20.05
N GLY A 25 6.31 -9.50 -20.84
CA GLY A 25 5.66 -10.80 -21.00
C GLY A 25 5.02 -11.34 -19.70
N VAL A 26 4.61 -10.44 -18.79
CA VAL A 26 4.01 -10.82 -17.51
C VAL A 26 2.48 -10.84 -17.63
N PRO A 27 1.80 -11.96 -17.33
CA PRO A 27 0.35 -12.07 -17.44
C PRO A 27 -0.36 -11.48 -16.21
N ALA A 28 -0.31 -10.16 -16.03
CA ALA A 28 -1.01 -9.43 -14.97
C ALA A 28 -2.28 -8.73 -15.50
N ARG A 29 -3.31 -8.64 -14.65
CA ARG A 29 -4.57 -7.94 -14.94
C ARG A 29 -4.58 -6.57 -14.26
N PHE A 30 -5.34 -5.63 -14.80
CA PHE A 30 -5.43 -4.27 -14.28
C PHE A 30 -6.85 -3.74 -14.43
N GLU A 31 -7.44 -3.33 -13.30
CA GLU A 31 -8.85 -2.91 -13.19
C GLU A 31 -8.94 -1.51 -12.61
N VAL A 32 -9.86 -0.70 -13.13
CA VAL A 32 -10.19 0.59 -12.51
C VAL A 32 -10.98 0.32 -11.24
N GLY A 33 -10.57 0.88 -10.11
CA GLY A 33 -11.29 0.70 -8.85
C GLY A 33 -10.82 1.61 -7.72
N ASP A 34 -11.74 1.85 -6.79
CA ASP A 34 -11.49 2.60 -5.56
C ASP A 34 -11.00 1.65 -4.47
N ALA A 35 -9.78 1.87 -3.97
CA ALA A 35 -9.21 1.05 -2.91
C ALA A 35 -9.96 1.19 -1.56
N LEU A 36 -10.73 2.27 -1.36
CA LEU A 36 -11.63 2.43 -0.23
C LEU A 36 -12.91 1.58 -0.36
N ARG A 37 -13.16 0.99 -1.53
CA ARG A 37 -14.39 0.26 -1.87
C ARG A 37 -14.11 -0.98 -2.73
N LEU A 38 -13.09 -1.74 -2.37
CA LEU A 38 -12.72 -2.97 -3.08
C LEU A 38 -13.89 -3.98 -3.06
N PRO A 39 -13.92 -4.95 -4.00
CA PRO A 39 -14.86 -6.06 -3.95
C PRO A 39 -14.80 -6.79 -2.60
N GLN A 40 -15.95 -7.00 -1.99
CA GLN A 40 -16.07 -7.59 -0.66
C GLN A 40 -16.37 -9.10 -0.75
N ASP A 41 -15.70 -9.79 -1.68
CA ASP A 41 -15.89 -11.20 -2.00
C ASP A 41 -14.80 -12.11 -1.43
N GLY A 42 -13.85 -11.55 -0.68
CA GLY A 42 -12.79 -12.31 0.01
C GLY A 42 -11.94 -13.13 -0.95
N ARG A 43 -11.67 -12.64 -2.17
CA ARG A 43 -11.02 -13.42 -3.22
C ARG A 43 -9.49 -13.40 -3.21
N PHE A 44 -8.86 -12.53 -2.40
CA PHE A 44 -7.40 -12.36 -2.44
C PHE A 44 -6.69 -13.13 -1.32
N ASP A 45 -5.78 -14.03 -1.69
CA ASP A 45 -4.83 -14.67 -0.76
C ASP A 45 -3.86 -13.67 -0.12
N THR A 46 -3.43 -12.68 -0.92
CA THR A 46 -2.44 -11.69 -0.54
C THR A 46 -2.77 -10.35 -1.17
N ILE A 47 -2.71 -9.30 -0.37
CA ILE A 47 -2.83 -7.91 -0.80
C ILE A 47 -1.47 -7.23 -0.58
N LEU A 48 -1.03 -6.48 -1.57
CA LEU A 48 0.16 -5.63 -1.48
C LEU A 48 -0.27 -4.17 -1.63
N ASP A 49 -0.01 -3.39 -0.59
CA ASP A 49 -0.03 -1.94 -0.62
C ASP A 49 1.42 -1.45 -0.64
N SER A 50 1.79 -0.81 -1.74
CA SER A 50 3.03 -0.07 -1.85
C SER A 50 2.73 1.43 -1.86
N ALA A 51 2.86 2.06 -0.69
CA ALA A 51 2.84 3.50 -0.53
C ALA A 51 1.48 4.17 -0.78
N LEU A 52 0.37 3.47 -0.51
CA LEU A 52 -1.00 4.01 -0.56
C LEU A 52 -1.52 4.36 0.84
N PHE A 53 -1.50 3.44 1.81
CA PHE A 53 -2.09 3.62 3.15
C PHE A 53 -1.77 4.96 3.81
N HIS A 54 -0.52 5.40 3.72
CA HIS A 54 -0.02 6.58 4.43
C HIS A 54 -0.52 7.91 3.86
N ILE A 55 -1.16 7.92 2.68
CA ILE A 55 -1.74 9.14 2.11
C ILE A 55 -3.13 9.44 2.69
N PHE A 56 -3.80 8.45 3.30
CA PHE A 56 -5.14 8.61 3.84
C PHE A 56 -5.15 9.28 5.22
N GLY A 57 -6.10 10.21 5.40
CA GLY A 57 -6.46 10.74 6.72
C GLY A 57 -7.22 9.70 7.56
N ASP A 58 -7.51 10.04 8.82
CA ASP A 58 -8.04 9.09 9.82
C ASP A 58 -9.31 8.36 9.36
N GLU A 59 -10.28 9.07 8.81
CA GLU A 59 -11.56 8.47 8.38
C GLU A 59 -11.37 7.52 7.18
N ASP A 60 -10.65 7.96 6.15
CA ASP A 60 -10.40 7.13 4.96
C ASP A 60 -9.49 5.94 5.28
N ARG A 61 -8.58 6.07 6.24
CA ARG A 61 -7.73 4.97 6.70
C ARG A 61 -8.55 3.84 7.32
N ALA A 62 -9.55 4.17 8.14
CA ALA A 62 -10.46 3.17 8.70
C ALA A 62 -11.27 2.47 7.60
N ARG A 63 -11.79 3.23 6.61
CA ARG A 63 -12.51 2.67 5.45
C ARG A 63 -11.60 1.78 4.60
N TYR A 64 -10.37 2.21 4.35
CA TYR A 64 -9.37 1.48 3.59
C TYR A 64 -9.07 0.12 4.23
N VAL A 65 -8.77 0.08 5.53
CA VAL A 65 -8.46 -1.16 6.24
C VAL A 65 -9.65 -2.12 6.25
N SER A 66 -10.88 -1.60 6.38
CA SER A 66 -12.11 -2.39 6.26
C SER A 66 -12.30 -2.93 4.84
N SER A 67 -12.05 -2.11 3.82
CA SER A 67 -12.09 -2.48 2.41
C SER A 67 -11.11 -3.62 2.10
N LEU A 68 -9.86 -3.51 2.59
CA LEU A 68 -8.86 -4.57 2.50
C LEU A 68 -9.34 -5.87 3.17
N HIS A 69 -10.00 -5.75 4.33
CA HIS A 69 -10.47 -6.92 5.07
C HIS A 69 -11.53 -7.70 4.30
N GLY A 70 -12.50 -7.03 3.68
CA GLY A 70 -13.52 -7.72 2.90
C GLY A 70 -13.01 -8.29 1.57
N ALA A 71 -11.98 -7.69 0.97
CA ALA A 71 -11.36 -8.18 -0.26
C ALA A 71 -10.40 -9.35 -0.01
N CYS A 72 -9.69 -9.34 1.12
CA CYS A 72 -8.77 -10.39 1.53
C CYS A 72 -9.55 -11.61 2.00
N ARG A 73 -9.19 -12.83 1.62
CA ARG A 73 -9.86 -14.04 2.15
C ARG A 73 -9.58 -14.23 3.64
N PRO A 74 -10.43 -14.95 4.40
CA PRO A 74 -10.09 -15.40 5.74
C PRO A 74 -8.73 -16.13 5.77
N GLY A 75 -7.86 -15.76 6.72
CA GLY A 75 -6.49 -16.25 6.83
C GLY A 75 -5.50 -15.67 5.81
N GLY A 76 -5.97 -14.88 4.84
CA GLY A 76 -5.14 -14.15 3.87
C GLY A 76 -4.35 -13.00 4.51
N VAL A 77 -3.42 -12.41 3.77
CA VAL A 77 -2.45 -11.44 4.32
C VAL A 77 -2.37 -10.14 3.52
N ALA A 78 -2.28 -9.02 4.22
CA ALA A 78 -1.97 -7.71 3.66
C ALA A 78 -0.54 -7.33 4.05
N HIS A 79 0.25 -6.91 3.06
CA HIS A 79 1.52 -6.24 3.29
C HIS A 79 1.35 -4.75 2.98
N VAL A 80 1.74 -3.89 3.91
CA VAL A 80 1.60 -2.44 3.78
C VAL A 80 2.96 -1.80 3.94
N LEU A 81 3.45 -1.17 2.87
CA LEU A 81 4.65 -0.33 2.90
C LEU A 81 4.24 1.15 2.96
N ALA A 82 4.58 1.82 4.04
CA ALA A 82 4.17 3.20 4.31
C ALA A 82 5.36 4.09 4.62
N LEU A 83 5.39 5.33 4.12
CA LEU A 83 6.45 6.27 4.46
C LEU A 83 6.45 6.59 5.96
N SER A 84 7.64 6.52 6.56
CA SER A 84 7.85 6.74 7.99
C SER A 84 8.10 8.22 8.28
N ASP A 85 7.56 8.71 9.39
CA ASP A 85 7.82 10.03 9.95
C ASP A 85 9.23 10.20 10.54
N ALA A 86 10.05 9.14 10.54
CA ALA A 86 11.49 9.23 10.78
C ALA A 86 12.26 9.75 9.54
N GLY A 87 11.59 9.91 8.40
CA GLY A 87 12.18 10.42 7.16
C GLY A 87 12.22 11.96 7.07
N PRO A 88 12.78 12.51 5.99
CA PRO A 88 13.01 13.94 5.84
C PRO A 88 11.74 14.80 5.55
N GLY A 89 10.53 14.23 5.51
CA GLY A 89 9.31 14.99 5.16
C GLY A 89 9.00 15.02 3.66
N LEU A 90 9.17 13.88 2.97
CA LEU A 90 8.77 13.71 1.57
C LEU A 90 7.34 13.16 1.52
N GLY A 91 6.37 14.01 1.19
CA GLY A 91 4.95 13.64 1.17
C GLY A 91 4.35 13.38 2.56
N PRO A 92 3.12 12.83 2.62
CA PRO A 92 2.55 12.34 3.88
C PRO A 92 3.45 11.25 4.49
N GLN A 93 3.57 11.26 5.81
CA GLN A 93 4.37 10.28 6.55
C GLN A 93 3.63 9.90 7.82
N ILE A 94 3.88 8.69 8.33
CA ILE A 94 3.17 8.17 9.50
C ILE A 94 4.11 7.50 10.49
N SER A 95 3.74 7.57 11.77
CA SER A 95 4.33 6.75 12.82
C SER A 95 3.88 5.30 12.72
N ASP A 96 4.66 4.40 13.32
CA ASP A 96 4.28 2.99 13.46
C ASP A 96 2.97 2.84 14.28
N ARG A 97 2.73 3.76 15.24
CA ARG A 97 1.50 3.81 16.03
C ARG A 97 0.24 3.81 15.16
N LEU A 98 0.19 4.60 14.09
CA LEU A 98 -0.98 4.67 13.23
C LEU A 98 -1.23 3.37 12.45
N ILE A 99 -0.20 2.56 12.19
CA ILE A 99 -0.35 1.23 11.59
C ILE A 99 -0.87 0.24 12.65
N ARG A 100 -0.35 0.29 13.88
CA ARG A 100 -0.82 -0.55 14.99
C ARG A 100 -2.28 -0.30 15.34
N GLU A 101 -2.70 0.96 15.32
CA GLU A 101 -4.09 1.36 15.60
C GLU A 101 -5.05 0.96 14.46
N ALA A 102 -4.55 0.89 13.23
CA ALA A 102 -5.33 0.48 12.07
C ALA A 102 -5.56 -1.04 12.01
N PHE A 103 -4.51 -1.85 12.22
CA PHE A 103 -4.57 -3.31 12.06
C PHE A 103 -4.72 -4.03 13.41
N VAL A 104 -5.92 -3.95 13.99
CA VAL A 104 -6.24 -4.50 15.31
C VAL A 104 -7.18 -5.72 15.27
N PRO A 105 -7.16 -6.60 16.30
CA PRO A 105 -8.04 -7.77 16.36
C PRO A 105 -9.54 -7.43 16.30
N ALA A 106 -9.96 -6.30 16.89
CA ALA A 106 -11.35 -5.84 16.82
C ALA A 106 -11.81 -5.50 15.39
N GLY A 107 -10.87 -5.22 14.48
CA GLY A 107 -11.10 -5.01 13.05
C GLY A 107 -10.89 -6.26 12.20
N GLY A 108 -10.72 -7.44 12.81
CA GLY A 108 -10.50 -8.71 12.10
C GLY A 108 -9.08 -8.90 11.59
N TRP A 109 -8.10 -8.22 12.20
CA TRP A 109 -6.69 -8.30 11.81
C TRP A 109 -5.78 -8.75 12.95
N THR A 110 -4.82 -9.61 12.62
CA THR A 110 -3.65 -9.87 13.45
C THR A 110 -2.43 -9.23 12.79
N LEU A 111 -1.86 -8.19 13.40
CA LEU A 111 -0.59 -7.61 12.96
C LEU A 111 0.55 -8.57 13.33
N GLU A 112 1.08 -9.30 12.36
CA GLU A 112 2.11 -10.34 12.55
C GLU A 112 3.51 -9.73 12.63
N SER A 113 3.79 -8.68 11.87
CA SER A 113 5.04 -7.91 11.99
C SER A 113 4.84 -6.43 11.60
N LEU A 114 5.69 -5.58 12.17
CA LEU A 114 5.81 -4.16 11.83
C LEU A 114 7.26 -3.74 12.07
N GLU A 115 7.98 -3.49 10.98
CA GLU A 115 9.43 -3.32 10.99
C GLU A 115 9.86 -2.07 10.20
N PRO A 116 10.95 -1.39 10.60
CA PRO A 116 11.58 -0.37 9.76
C PRO A 116 12.02 -0.96 8.42
N SER A 117 11.82 -0.20 7.34
CA SER A 117 12.16 -0.58 5.97
C SER A 117 12.54 0.67 5.16
N ARG A 118 12.64 0.52 3.84
CA ARG A 118 12.93 1.59 2.88
C ARG A 118 11.91 1.56 1.76
N TYR A 119 11.45 2.74 1.34
CA TYR A 119 10.69 2.92 0.12
C TYR A 119 11.48 3.76 -0.87
N ARG A 120 11.65 3.26 -2.09
CA ARG A 120 12.42 3.94 -3.14
C ARG A 120 11.49 4.84 -3.95
N VAL A 121 11.68 6.15 -3.81
CA VAL A 121 10.86 7.19 -4.45
C VAL A 121 11.62 7.87 -5.58
N MET A 122 10.89 8.43 -6.54
CA MET A 122 11.43 9.44 -7.45
C MET A 122 11.26 10.83 -6.81
N VAL A 123 12.36 11.55 -6.62
CA VAL A 123 12.35 12.88 -5.99
C VAL A 123 12.02 13.93 -7.04
N SER A 124 10.93 14.68 -6.85
CA SER A 124 10.61 15.84 -7.71
C SER A 124 11.57 17.00 -7.45
N ALA A 125 11.75 17.88 -8.44
CA ALA A 125 12.60 19.07 -8.28
C ALA A 125 12.18 19.96 -7.09
N GLU A 126 10.88 20.09 -6.85
CA GLU A 126 10.33 20.83 -5.70
C GLU A 126 10.76 20.22 -4.36
N HIS A 127 10.65 18.89 -4.23
CA HIS A 127 11.06 18.19 -3.02
C HIS A 127 12.57 18.18 -2.82
N ALA A 128 13.33 18.11 -3.92
CA ALA A 128 14.78 18.09 -3.90
C ALA A 128 15.38 19.33 -3.22
N GLU A 129 14.93 20.52 -3.62
CA GLU A 129 15.40 21.78 -3.04
C GLU A 129 15.08 21.87 -1.54
N ARG A 130 13.83 21.56 -1.16
CA ARG A 130 13.38 21.62 0.23
C ARG A 130 14.13 20.66 1.15
N LEU A 131 14.49 19.48 0.65
CA LEU A 131 15.01 18.37 1.44
C LEU A 131 16.51 18.13 1.27
N GLY A 132 17.20 18.93 0.45
CA GLY A 132 18.61 18.73 0.13
C GLY A 132 18.88 17.40 -0.58
N LEU A 133 17.97 16.98 -1.46
CA LEU A 133 18.07 15.76 -2.26
C LEU A 133 18.37 16.08 -3.72
N GLU A 134 18.77 15.08 -4.49
CA GLU A 134 19.01 15.23 -5.93
C GLU A 134 17.69 15.29 -6.72
N PRO A 135 17.47 16.32 -7.56
CA PRO A 135 16.25 16.48 -8.35
C PRO A 135 16.14 15.43 -9.46
N ASN A 136 14.94 14.89 -9.66
CA ASN A 136 14.62 13.87 -10.66
C ASN A 136 15.46 12.58 -10.52
N ALA A 137 15.97 12.32 -9.31
CA ALA A 137 16.76 11.13 -8.99
C ALA A 137 15.99 10.22 -8.02
N PRO A 138 16.26 8.90 -8.04
CA PRO A 138 15.70 8.00 -7.05
C PRO A 138 16.38 8.19 -5.69
N ALA A 139 15.60 8.18 -4.61
CA ALA A 139 16.10 8.19 -3.24
C ALA A 139 15.38 7.14 -2.39
N ASP A 140 16.06 6.60 -1.38
CA ASP A 140 15.46 5.68 -0.43
C ASP A 140 15.02 6.44 0.82
N MET A 141 13.71 6.41 1.09
CA MET A 141 13.11 7.03 2.26
C MET A 141 12.83 6.00 3.35
N PRO A 142 12.99 6.34 4.63
CA PRO A 142 12.53 5.51 5.74
C PRO A 142 11.05 5.15 5.57
N ALA A 143 10.74 3.88 5.79
CA ALA A 143 9.39 3.35 5.67
C ALA A 143 9.10 2.37 6.80
N TRP A 144 7.82 2.08 7.00
CA TRP A 144 7.33 0.97 7.79
C TRP A 144 6.85 -0.13 6.84
N LEU A 145 7.24 -1.37 7.11
CA LEU A 145 6.67 -2.55 6.46
C LEU A 145 5.85 -3.32 7.48
N ALA A 146 4.53 -3.34 7.28
CA ALA A 146 3.60 -4.14 8.07
C ALA A 146 3.20 -5.41 7.31
N ARG A 147 3.01 -6.49 8.08
CA ARG A 147 2.35 -7.71 7.63
C ARG A 147 1.18 -8.00 8.58
N ALA A 148 -0.03 -7.96 8.05
CA ALA A 148 -1.26 -8.22 8.80
C ALA A 148 -2.02 -9.39 8.18
N ARG A 149 -2.52 -10.30 9.02
CA ARG A 149 -3.36 -11.43 8.60
C ARG A 149 -4.80 -11.19 8.95
N ARG A 150 -5.70 -11.44 8.01
CA ARG A 150 -7.14 -11.46 8.27
C ARG A 150 -7.46 -12.64 9.18
N THR A 151 -8.08 -12.39 10.33
CA THR A 151 -8.49 -13.46 11.25
C THR A 151 -9.50 -14.39 10.60
N GLU A 152 -9.45 -15.68 10.91
CA GLU A 152 -10.50 -16.60 10.50
C GLU A 152 -11.81 -16.24 11.21
N ALA A 153 -12.95 -16.49 10.56
CA ALA A 153 -14.23 -16.43 11.25
C ALA A 153 -14.27 -17.59 12.26
N ALA A 154 -14.63 -17.27 13.51
CA ALA A 154 -14.83 -18.27 14.56
C ALA A 154 -16.00 -19.21 14.25
#